data_AF-A0A0A2LCY3-F1
#
_entry.id   AF-A0A0A2LCY3-F1
#
_cell.length_a   1.000
_cell.length_b   1.000
_cell.length_c   1.000
_cell.angle_alpha   90.00
_cell.angle_beta   90.00
_cell.angle_gamma   90.00
#
_symmetry.space_group_name_H-M   'P 1'
#
loop_
_entity.id
_entity.type
_entity.pdbx_description
1 polymer ?
#
loop_
_entity_poly.entity_id
_entity_poly.type
_entity_poly.pdbx_seq_one_letter_code
_entity_poly.pdbx_strand_id
1 'polypeptide(L)'
;MVNQHASPGLTHIETRPTSSHLPSLRDIRTSNGQQLHNDDPDACTVLGELISFVSATFTNQAHMGGMTTAVADYLAWARRAPDVNYPLILQILEARLRETAKIANTKHWVEFQNLQASLGKSETFKRKLSMLENELKNAESDTTDYFNTHYDIHSTVDLQLRS
;
A
#
# COMPACT_ATOMS: atom_id res chain seq x y z
N MET A 1 83.40 30.23 -2.17
CA MET A 1 83.10 31.68 -2.16
C MET A 1 82.47 32.00 -3.51
N VAL A 2 81.13 32.06 -3.59
CA VAL A 2 80.26 33.28 -3.54
C VAL A 2 80.36 34.07 -4.87
N ASN A 3 79.38 33.85 -5.77
CA ASN A 3 78.31 34.77 -6.24
C ASN A 3 78.80 35.86 -7.24
N GLN A 4 78.06 36.35 -8.24
CA GLN A 4 76.65 36.30 -8.67
C GLN A 4 76.54 37.02 -10.04
N HIS A 5 75.52 36.63 -10.85
CA HIS A 5 74.66 37.47 -11.73
C HIS A 5 75.25 38.30 -12.90
N ALA A 6 74.60 38.53 -14.05
CA ALA A 6 73.22 38.30 -14.52
C ALA A 6 73.15 38.28 -16.08
N SER A 7 72.08 37.65 -16.61
CA SER A 7 71.57 37.71 -18.00
C SER A 7 70.85 39.04 -18.30
N PRO A 8 70.37 39.36 -19.54
CA PRO A 8 69.20 38.69 -20.14
C PRO A 8 69.17 38.57 -21.69
N GLY A 9 68.37 37.63 -22.21
CA GLY A 9 68.14 37.48 -23.65
C GLY A 9 67.12 36.39 -24.02
N LEU A 10 65.87 36.61 -23.61
CA LEU A 10 64.60 36.23 -24.27
C LEU A 10 64.47 34.84 -24.94
N THR A 11 63.79 33.92 -24.26
CA THR A 11 62.66 33.15 -24.86
C THR A 11 61.73 32.70 -23.75
N HIS A 12 60.63 33.45 -23.61
CA HIS A 12 59.57 33.24 -22.65
C HIS A 12 58.61 32.20 -23.21
N ILE A 13 58.77 30.92 -22.83
CA ILE A 13 57.68 29.94 -22.94
C ILE A 13 56.79 30.17 -21.73
N GLU A 14 55.91 31.15 -21.85
CA GLU A 14 54.79 31.32 -20.94
C GLU A 14 53.78 30.22 -21.25
N THR A 15 53.89 29.09 -20.55
CA THR A 15 52.72 28.25 -20.33
C THR A 15 51.77 29.05 -19.44
N ARG A 16 50.96 29.89 -20.10
CA ARG A 16 49.75 30.48 -19.56
C ARG A 16 49.03 29.41 -18.74
N PRO A 17 48.68 29.64 -17.46
CA PRO A 17 47.72 28.79 -16.78
C PRO A 17 46.45 28.87 -17.62
N THR A 18 46.10 27.76 -18.26
CA THR A 18 44.79 27.59 -18.89
C THR A 18 43.79 27.90 -17.78
N SER A 19 42.98 28.92 -18.04
CA SER A 19 41.90 29.43 -17.20
C SER A 19 41.44 28.41 -16.15
N SER A 20 41.51 28.80 -14.88
CA SER A 20 40.65 28.26 -13.83
C SER A 20 39.21 28.45 -14.31
N HIS A 21 38.71 27.47 -15.05
CA HIS A 21 37.38 27.47 -15.63
C HIS A 21 36.44 27.40 -14.45
N LEU A 22 35.96 28.56 -14.01
CA LEU A 22 34.86 28.66 -13.08
C LEU A 22 33.74 27.78 -13.67
N PRO A 23 33.28 26.75 -12.95
CA PRO A 23 32.28 25.83 -13.48
C PRO A 23 31.07 26.67 -13.89
N SER A 24 30.50 26.36 -15.07
CA SER A 24 29.34 27.12 -15.52
C SER A 24 28.20 26.92 -14.52
N LEU A 25 27.27 27.87 -14.45
CA LEU A 25 26.05 27.70 -13.65
C LEU A 25 25.29 26.43 -14.03
N ARG A 26 25.46 25.94 -15.27
CA ARG A 26 24.93 24.66 -15.71
C ARG A 26 25.66 23.50 -15.04
N ASP A 27 26.99 23.54 -14.97
CA ASP A 27 27.83 22.51 -14.31
C ASP A 27 27.58 22.46 -12.80
N ILE A 28 27.41 23.63 -12.17
CA ILE A 28 27.03 23.74 -10.75
C ILE A 28 25.61 23.20 -10.54
N ARG A 29 24.67 23.47 -11.45
CA ARG A 29 23.30 22.93 -11.38
C ARG A 29 23.24 21.43 -11.65
N THR A 30 24.07 20.88 -12.54
CA THR A 30 24.16 19.42 -12.74
C THR A 30 24.85 18.75 -11.56
N SER A 31 25.90 19.34 -11.00
CA SER A 31 26.57 18.83 -9.79
C SER A 31 25.65 18.87 -8.56
N ASN A 32 24.94 19.98 -8.35
CA ASN A 32 23.97 20.11 -7.25
C ASN A 32 22.69 19.30 -7.51
N GLY A 33 22.29 19.13 -8.78
CA GLY A 33 21.15 18.32 -9.19
C GLY A 33 21.41 16.82 -9.06
N GLN A 34 22.66 16.36 -9.18
CA GLN A 34 23.06 14.99 -8.83
C GLN A 34 23.13 14.78 -7.31
N GLN A 35 23.25 15.85 -6.52
CA GLN A 35 23.31 15.79 -5.06
C GLN A 35 21.93 15.88 -4.40
N LEU A 36 20.88 16.17 -5.17
CA LEU A 36 19.49 16.15 -4.73
C LEU A 36 18.81 14.90 -5.30
N HIS A 37 18.48 13.99 -4.39
CA HIS A 37 17.87 12.68 -4.64
C HIS A 37 18.76 11.61 -5.27
N ASN A 38 19.63 11.02 -4.43
CA ASN A 38 19.54 9.57 -4.27
C ASN A 38 18.21 9.27 -3.57
N ASP A 39 17.09 9.41 -4.27
CA ASP A 39 15.92 8.62 -3.89
C ASP A 39 16.34 7.18 -4.09
N ASP A 40 16.47 6.47 -2.99
CA ASP A 40 16.69 5.03 -3.03
C ASP A 40 15.53 4.44 -3.86
N PRO A 41 15.78 3.89 -5.06
CA PRO A 41 14.72 3.35 -5.91
C PRO A 41 13.92 2.26 -5.17
N ASP A 42 14.54 1.61 -4.18
CA ASP A 42 13.88 0.64 -3.29
C ASP A 42 12.88 1.33 -2.34
N ALA A 43 13.17 2.54 -1.83
CA ALA A 43 12.26 3.28 -0.95
C ALA A 43 11.02 3.80 -1.71
N CYS A 44 11.17 4.26 -2.95
CA CYS A 44 10.04 4.63 -3.80
C CYS A 44 9.15 3.42 -4.13
N THR A 45 9.75 2.25 -4.32
CA THR A 45 9.02 0.99 -4.61
C THR A 45 8.23 0.52 -3.39
N VAL A 46 8.86 0.47 -2.21
CA VAL A 46 8.19 0.09 -0.95
C VAL A 46 7.05 1.04 -0.60
N LEU A 47 7.25 2.36 -0.80
CA LEU A 47 6.19 3.34 -0.58
C LEU A 47 5.03 3.15 -1.56
N GLY A 48 5.31 2.85 -2.83
CA GLY A 48 4.31 2.51 -3.83
C GLY A 48 3.45 1.32 -3.42
N GLU A 49 4.08 0.23 -2.98
CA GLU A 49 3.35 -0.96 -2.52
C GLU A 49 2.57 -0.72 -1.22
N LEU A 50 3.10 0.10 -0.31
CA LEU A 50 2.36 0.49 0.89
C LEU A 50 1.10 1.28 0.54
N ILE A 51 1.21 2.23 -0.41
CA ILE A 51 0.05 2.97 -0.92
C ILE A 51 -0.95 2.00 -1.55
N SER A 52 -0.50 1.07 -2.40
CA SER A 52 -1.35 0.05 -3.01
C SER A 52 -2.10 -0.79 -1.98
N PHE A 53 -1.41 -1.28 -0.94
CA PHE A 53 -2.00 -2.05 0.14
C PHE A 53 -3.06 -1.26 0.93
N VAL A 54 -2.74 -0.02 1.33
CA VAL A 54 -3.67 0.86 2.05
C VAL A 54 -4.88 1.17 1.18
N SER A 55 -4.66 1.57 -0.08
CA SER A 55 -5.75 1.85 -1.04
C SER A 55 -6.64 0.64 -1.26
N ALA A 56 -6.08 -0.56 -1.40
CA ALA A 56 -6.86 -1.78 -1.56
C ALA A 56 -7.70 -2.11 -0.32
N THR A 57 -7.15 -1.91 0.87
CA THR A 57 -7.86 -2.12 2.14
C THR A 57 -9.06 -1.18 2.27
N PHE A 58 -8.86 0.14 2.07
CA PHE A 58 -9.95 1.12 2.10
C PHE A 58 -10.99 0.88 1.00
N THR A 59 -10.55 0.52 -0.21
CA THR A 59 -11.46 0.21 -1.32
C THR A 59 -12.34 -1.00 -1.00
N ASN A 60 -11.76 -2.06 -0.42
CA ASN A 60 -12.52 -3.23 0.00
C ASN A 60 -13.54 -2.86 1.08
N GLN A 61 -13.15 -2.07 2.08
CA GLN A 61 -14.07 -1.61 3.13
C GLN A 61 -15.24 -0.80 2.56
N ALA A 62 -14.96 0.16 1.67
CA ALA A 62 -16.01 0.94 1.01
C ALA A 62 -16.96 0.05 0.19
N HIS A 63 -16.40 -0.94 -0.51
CA HIS A 63 -17.20 -1.87 -1.31
C HIS A 63 -18.09 -2.77 -0.44
N MET A 64 -17.55 -3.34 0.64
CA MET A 64 -18.31 -4.14 1.59
C MET A 64 -19.42 -3.33 2.28
N GLY A 65 -19.12 -2.09 2.68
CA GLY A 65 -20.11 -1.19 3.25
C GLY A 65 -21.23 -0.86 2.26
N GLY A 66 -20.89 -0.60 1.00
CA GLY A 66 -21.87 -0.36 -0.06
C GLY A 66 -22.77 -1.56 -0.34
N MET A 67 -22.20 -2.76 -0.47
CA MET A 67 -22.97 -3.98 -0.71
C MET A 67 -23.90 -4.33 0.45
N THR A 68 -23.39 -4.27 1.69
CA THR A 68 -24.21 -4.59 2.88
C THR A 68 -25.33 -3.58 3.10
N THR A 69 -25.08 -2.28 2.86
CA THR A 69 -26.13 -1.24 2.90
C THR A 69 -27.21 -1.50 1.85
N ALA A 70 -26.81 -1.79 0.60
CA ALA A 70 -27.77 -2.10 -0.45
C ALA A 70 -28.64 -3.33 -0.11
N VAL A 71 -28.04 -4.39 0.42
CA VAL A 71 -28.78 -5.58 0.89
C VAL A 71 -29.78 -5.21 1.98
N ALA A 72 -29.39 -4.39 2.96
CA ALA A 72 -30.29 -3.93 4.02
C ALA A 72 -31.48 -3.13 3.46
N ASP A 73 -31.23 -2.25 2.49
CA ASP A 73 -32.28 -1.47 1.81
C ASP A 73 -33.26 -2.36 1.03
N TYR A 74 -32.75 -3.35 0.29
CA TYR A 74 -33.60 -4.31 -0.41
C TYR A 74 -34.45 -5.15 0.55
N LEU A 75 -33.90 -5.58 1.69
CA LEU A 75 -34.67 -6.26 2.73
C LEU A 75 -35.76 -5.33 3.31
N ALA A 76 -35.43 -4.08 3.58
CA ALA A 76 -36.37 -3.10 4.13
C ALA A 76 -37.49 -2.74 3.13
N TRP A 77 -37.19 -2.73 1.84
CA TRP A 77 -38.17 -2.58 0.77
C TRP A 77 -39.05 -3.83 0.64
N ALA A 78 -38.44 -5.03 0.60
CA ALA A 78 -39.15 -6.28 0.41
C ALA A 78 -40.23 -6.52 1.47
N ARG A 79 -39.95 -6.17 2.74
CA ARG A 79 -40.92 -6.24 3.85
C ARG A 79 -42.19 -5.39 3.64
N ARG A 80 -42.11 -4.33 2.85
CA ARG A 80 -43.20 -3.37 2.62
C ARG A 80 -43.95 -3.61 1.31
N ALA A 81 -43.45 -4.49 0.46
CA ALA A 81 -43.99 -4.71 -0.87
C ALA A 81 -44.99 -5.88 -0.86
N PRO A 82 -46.24 -5.67 -1.33
CA PRO A 82 -47.33 -6.63 -1.15
C PRO A 82 -47.20 -7.92 -1.96
N ASP A 83 -46.43 -7.94 -3.05
CA ASP A 83 -46.34 -9.08 -4.00
C ASP A 83 -44.89 -9.52 -4.27
N VAL A 84 -44.04 -9.48 -3.26
CA VAL A 84 -42.64 -9.88 -3.39
C VAL A 84 -42.49 -11.39 -3.52
N ASN A 85 -41.76 -11.82 -4.56
CA ASN A 85 -41.22 -13.17 -4.64
C ASN A 85 -40.04 -13.33 -3.68
N TYR A 86 -40.34 -13.60 -2.41
CA TYR A 86 -39.35 -13.74 -1.35
C TYR A 86 -38.24 -14.77 -1.65
N PRO A 87 -38.54 -15.98 -2.16
CA PRO A 87 -37.49 -16.94 -2.51
C PRO A 87 -36.47 -16.38 -3.50
N LEU A 88 -36.93 -15.71 -4.55
CA LEU A 88 -36.04 -15.12 -5.56
C LEU A 88 -35.20 -13.98 -4.98
N ILE A 89 -35.81 -13.10 -4.17
CA ILE A 89 -35.09 -12.00 -3.52
C ILE A 89 -34.01 -12.55 -2.58
N LEU A 90 -34.35 -13.52 -1.73
CA LEU A 90 -33.39 -14.09 -0.79
C LEU A 90 -32.21 -14.74 -1.52
N GLN A 91 -32.45 -15.42 -2.64
CA GLN A 91 -31.40 -15.99 -3.47
C GLN A 91 -30.44 -14.92 -4.03
N ILE A 92 -30.99 -13.79 -4.51
CA ILE A 92 -30.17 -12.67 -5.02
C ILE A 92 -29.36 -12.04 -3.89
N LEU A 93 -29.97 -11.81 -2.74
CA LEU A 93 -29.31 -11.20 -1.59
C LEU A 93 -28.22 -12.11 -1.00
N GLU A 94 -28.47 -13.42 -0.96
CA GLU A 94 -27.46 -14.42 -0.60
C GLU A 94 -26.26 -14.33 -1.55
N ALA A 95 -26.50 -14.29 -2.87
CA ALA A 95 -25.42 -14.18 -3.85
C ALA A 95 -24.58 -12.91 -3.63
N ARG A 96 -25.20 -11.77 -3.32
CA ARG A 96 -24.49 -10.51 -3.03
C ARG A 96 -23.71 -10.54 -1.72
N LEU A 97 -24.24 -11.19 -0.68
CA LEU A 97 -23.50 -11.40 0.57
C LEU A 97 -22.30 -12.33 0.38
N ARG A 98 -22.44 -13.40 -0.42
CA ARG A 98 -21.32 -14.29 -0.78
C ARG A 98 -20.25 -13.56 -1.62
N GLU A 99 -20.68 -12.69 -2.53
CA GLU A 99 -19.77 -11.83 -3.29
C GLU A 99 -19.00 -10.87 -2.36
N THR A 100 -19.70 -10.25 -1.41
CA THR A 100 -19.10 -9.39 -0.38
C THR A 100 -18.04 -10.14 0.41
N ALA A 101 -18.37 -11.36 0.88
CA ALA A 101 -17.44 -12.21 1.63
C ALA A 101 -16.20 -12.60 0.79
N LYS A 102 -16.38 -12.88 -0.51
CA LYS A 102 -15.26 -13.15 -1.41
C LYS A 102 -14.32 -11.94 -1.51
N ILE A 103 -14.87 -10.74 -1.67
CA ILE A 103 -14.08 -9.50 -1.79
C ILE A 103 -13.34 -9.19 -0.49
N ALA A 104 -14.00 -9.43 0.65
CA ALA A 104 -13.39 -9.30 1.98
C ALA A 104 -12.10 -10.13 2.08
N ASN A 105 -12.12 -11.36 1.58
CA ASN A 105 -11.08 -12.37 1.87
C ASN A 105 -9.94 -12.47 0.84
N THR A 106 -10.01 -11.81 -0.32
CA THR A 106 -9.02 -12.06 -1.40
C THR A 106 -8.11 -10.89 -1.75
N LYS A 107 -8.64 -9.65 -1.84
CA LYS A 107 -7.91 -8.58 -2.54
C LYS A 107 -6.80 -7.94 -1.69
N HIS A 108 -6.98 -7.85 -0.37
CA HIS A 108 -6.01 -7.20 0.52
C HIS A 108 -4.75 -8.06 0.76
N TRP A 109 -4.90 -9.39 0.75
CA TRP A 109 -3.78 -10.32 0.93
C TRP A 109 -2.78 -10.30 -0.22
N VAL A 110 -3.26 -10.10 -1.46
CA VAL A 110 -2.38 -9.97 -2.64
C VAL A 110 -1.48 -8.75 -2.51
N GLU A 111 -2.04 -7.59 -2.17
CA GLU A 111 -1.23 -6.37 -2.01
C GLU A 111 -0.29 -6.43 -0.81
N PHE A 112 -0.68 -7.13 0.26
CA PHE A 112 0.21 -7.37 1.40
C PHE A 112 1.43 -8.23 1.02
N GLN A 113 1.24 -9.23 0.15
CA GLN A 113 2.33 -10.04 -0.39
C GLN A 113 3.24 -9.23 -1.32
N ASN A 114 2.67 -8.35 -2.15
CA ASN A 114 3.45 -7.43 -3.00
C ASN A 114 4.32 -6.50 -2.13
N LEU A 115 3.75 -5.94 -1.06
CA LEU A 115 4.49 -5.13 -0.09
C LEU A 115 5.65 -5.91 0.53
N GLN A 116 5.44 -7.15 0.97
CA GLN A 116 6.54 -7.98 1.49
C GLN A 116 7.64 -8.24 0.45
N ALA A 117 7.26 -8.50 -0.79
CA ALA A 117 8.21 -8.73 -1.88
C ALA A 117 9.05 -7.48 -2.19
N SER A 118 8.48 -6.28 -2.04
CA SER A 118 9.18 -5.01 -2.32
C SER A 118 10.28 -4.64 -1.33
N LEU A 119 10.32 -5.26 -0.14
CA LEU A 119 11.31 -4.96 0.91
C LEU A 119 12.77 -5.37 0.59
N GLY A 120 13.04 -5.89 -0.62
CA GLY A 120 14.39 -6.15 -1.09
C GLY A 120 15.18 -7.09 -0.16
N LYS A 121 16.35 -6.65 0.34
CA LYS A 121 17.22 -7.43 1.24
C LYS A 121 17.04 -7.11 2.73
N SER A 122 16.05 -6.30 3.10
CA SER A 122 15.88 -5.89 4.49
C SER A 122 15.24 -7.00 5.35
N GLU A 123 16.08 -7.86 5.92
CA GLU A 123 15.65 -9.00 6.75
C GLU A 123 14.88 -8.57 8.00
N THR A 124 15.17 -7.40 8.56
CA THR A 124 14.46 -6.87 9.73
C THR A 124 13.00 -6.54 9.38
N PHE A 125 12.76 -5.83 8.28
CA PHE A 125 11.39 -5.45 7.89
C PHE A 125 10.60 -6.65 7.39
N LYS A 126 11.23 -7.58 6.67
CA LYS A 126 10.59 -8.84 6.28
C LYS A 126 10.11 -9.62 7.50
N ARG A 127 10.96 -9.82 8.50
CA ARG A 127 10.58 -10.52 9.73
C ARG A 127 9.40 -9.85 10.41
N LYS A 128 9.41 -8.52 10.53
CA LYS A 128 8.30 -7.76 11.14
C LYS A 128 7.00 -7.91 10.35
N LEU A 129 7.03 -7.84 9.02
CA LEU A 129 5.83 -8.05 8.20
C LEU A 129 5.33 -9.49 8.26
N SER A 130 6.21 -10.50 8.31
CA SER A 130 5.78 -11.89 8.49
C SER A 130 5.17 -12.14 9.87
N MET A 131 5.68 -11.49 10.93
CA MET A 131 5.05 -11.53 12.25
C MET A 131 3.65 -10.91 12.20
N LEU A 132 3.51 -9.74 11.58
CA LEU A 132 2.22 -9.08 11.37
C LEU A 132 1.27 -9.95 10.53
N GLU A 133 1.74 -10.63 9.49
CA GLU A 133 0.94 -11.56 8.69
C GLU A 133 0.31 -12.64 9.55
N ASN A 134 1.11 -13.25 10.42
CA ASN A 134 0.66 -14.32 11.30
C ASN A 134 -0.33 -13.79 12.34
N GLU A 135 -0.08 -12.61 12.92
CA GLU A 135 -1.02 -11.97 13.85
C GLU A 135 -2.37 -11.69 13.18
N LEU A 136 -2.36 -11.17 11.95
CA LEU A 136 -3.58 -10.89 11.18
C LEU A 136 -4.34 -12.17 10.81
N LYS A 137 -3.64 -13.22 10.38
CA LYS A 137 -4.26 -14.53 10.09
C LYS A 137 -4.86 -15.17 11.34
N ASN A 138 -4.19 -15.07 12.48
CA ASN A 138 -4.72 -15.57 13.74
C ASN A 138 -5.98 -14.79 14.12
N ALA A 139 -5.97 -13.46 14.04
CA ALA A 139 -7.14 -12.64 14.32
C ALA A 139 -8.31 -12.93 13.36
N GLU A 140 -8.04 -13.17 12.07
CA GLU A 140 -9.02 -13.58 11.07
C GLU A 140 -9.62 -14.96 11.42
N SER A 141 -8.78 -15.91 11.83
CA SER A 141 -9.22 -17.24 12.30
C SER A 141 -10.09 -17.13 13.53
N ASP A 142 -9.66 -16.41 14.57
CA ASP A 142 -10.41 -16.22 15.81
C ASP A 142 -11.79 -15.60 15.55
N THR A 143 -11.83 -14.61 14.64
CA THR A 143 -13.09 -13.97 14.23
C THR A 143 -13.99 -14.95 13.48
N THR A 144 -13.43 -15.72 12.56
CA THR A 144 -14.15 -16.74 11.79
C THR A 144 -14.74 -17.81 12.71
N ASP A 145 -13.94 -18.29 13.65
CA ASP A 145 -14.35 -19.28 14.64
C ASP A 145 -15.48 -18.74 15.51
N TYR A 146 -15.41 -17.49 15.97
CA TYR A 146 -16.50 -16.85 16.69
C TYR A 146 -17.82 -16.90 15.91
N PHE A 147 -17.84 -16.48 14.65
CA PHE A 147 -19.07 -16.51 13.85
C PHE A 147 -19.56 -17.93 13.56
N ASN A 148 -18.66 -18.89 13.34
CA ASN A 148 -19.06 -20.28 13.10
C ASN A 148 -19.64 -20.97 14.35
N THR A 149 -19.22 -20.55 15.54
CA THR A 149 -19.55 -21.24 16.79
C THR A 149 -20.63 -20.52 17.61
N HIS A 150 -20.69 -19.19 17.56
CA HIS A 150 -21.56 -18.37 18.41
C HIS A 150 -22.64 -17.62 17.65
N TYR A 151 -22.52 -17.47 16.33
CA TYR A 151 -23.54 -16.78 15.54
C TYR A 151 -24.62 -17.76 15.08
N ASP A 152 -25.72 -17.83 15.82
CA ASP A 152 -26.91 -18.57 15.43
C ASP A 152 -28.07 -17.61 15.15
N ILE A 153 -28.61 -17.69 13.93
CA ILE A 153 -29.79 -16.89 13.58
C ILE A 153 -31.03 -17.35 14.35
N HIS A 154 -31.11 -18.64 14.72
CA HIS A 154 -32.23 -19.21 15.46
C HIS A 154 -32.30 -18.69 16.89
N SER A 155 -31.17 -18.46 17.56
CA SER A 155 -31.17 -17.87 18.91
C SER A 155 -31.81 -16.49 18.94
N THR A 156 -31.68 -15.72 17.85
CA THR A 156 -32.26 -14.39 17.72
C THR A 156 -33.78 -14.46 17.47
N VAL A 157 -34.22 -15.43 16.66
CA VAL A 157 -35.66 -15.66 16.37
C VAL A 157 -36.39 -16.20 17.61
N ASP A 158 -35.77 -17.12 18.35
CA ASP A 158 -36.34 -17.69 19.58
C ASP A 158 -36.51 -16.65 20.69
N LEU A 159 -35.62 -15.66 20.75
CA LEU A 159 -35.74 -14.51 21.66
C LEU A 159 -36.94 -13.62 21.33
N GLN A 160 -37.21 -13.40 20.04
CA GLN A 160 -38.36 -12.58 19.59
C GLN A 160 -39.71 -13.31 19.71
N LEU A 161 -39.73 -14.63 19.65
CA LEU A 161 -40.95 -15.43 19.84
C LEU A 161 -41.40 -15.54 21.31
N ARG A 162 -40.51 -15.23 22.26
CA ARG A 162 -40.77 -15.29 23.71
C ARG A 162 -41.11 -13.93 24.34
N SER A 163 -40.99 -12.84 23.59
CA SER A 163 -41.34 -11.46 24.00
C SER A 163 -42.73 -11.08 23.50
#